data_AF-A0A0M8YTH7-F1
#
_entry.id   AF-A0A0M8YTH7-F1
#
_cell.length_a   1.000
_cell.length_b   1.000
_cell.length_c   1.000
_cell.angle_alpha   90.00
_cell.angle_beta   90.00
_cell.angle_gamma   90.00
#
_symmetry.space_group_name_H-M   'P 1'
#
loop_
_entity.id
_entity.type
_entity.pdbx_description
1 polymer ?
#
loop_
_entity_poly.entity_id
_entity_poly.type
_entity_poly.pdbx_seq_one_letter_code
_entity_poly.pdbx_strand_id
1 'polypeptide(L)'
;MTQGAGQEPVVRTATLRDFRVPPYARVPVQSHAVEPSGPEPTPAEHGHATEHPAAHPAPEPHAAAAEQRTAQSAPAPHSGPVAPIPVEAAPVPAPVPVRPPVAEPVPQASVPQTPPPPPQAPAPMPADPTLHLGHRTVAPPYPASPAGHAAPVASGHPGNAFPEGEVPEGYTPTERDLPVINRGDTVQVKVSPVPAPAGEAPSGDGPGPLYVVGDVHGYLGELLAALRAQGLIDENGGWAAGNARLWFLGDFTDRGPDGIGVIDLVMRLSAEAAAAGGYCKALMGNHELLLIGAKRFGDTPVNSGAGTATFQAAWLLNGGQKQDMDRLQDVHLQWMSRLDAVVREDDHLLVHSDTTAYLEYGETIEDVNDTVHEILNRNDADEVWDVFRKFTKRFAFRDDGGPQAVQELLATYGGSRIVHGHSPIPYLLGQVGTEDGEDGGGPVVDGPHVYADGLAIAMDGGVTMAGKLLVVQLPLNGGPHA
;
A
#
# COMPACT_ATOMS: atom_id res chain seq x y z
N MET A 1 -47.16 45.51 -10.82
CA MET A 1 -46.12 44.47 -10.76
C MET A 1 -46.73 43.21 -10.17
N THR A 2 -46.17 42.04 -10.47
CA THR A 2 -46.89 40.76 -10.57
C THR A 2 -47.13 40.01 -9.24
N GLN A 3 -48.23 39.26 -9.22
CA GLN A 3 -48.51 38.11 -8.34
C GLN A 3 -47.58 36.94 -8.72
N GLY A 4 -47.38 35.85 -7.95
CA GLY A 4 -47.88 35.48 -6.62
C GLY A 4 -48.01 33.95 -6.48
N ALA A 5 -47.50 33.38 -5.37
CA ALA A 5 -47.67 32.01 -4.84
C ALA A 5 -47.07 30.79 -5.62
N GLY A 6 -46.61 29.79 -4.86
CA GLY A 6 -46.23 28.45 -5.37
C GLY A 6 -44.97 27.84 -4.74
N GLN A 7 -45.00 27.44 -3.46
CA GLN A 7 -43.96 26.61 -2.84
C GLN A 7 -44.42 25.14 -2.77
N GLU A 8 -43.61 24.22 -3.31
CA GLU A 8 -43.50 22.84 -2.81
C GLU A 8 -42.01 22.50 -2.65
N PRO A 9 -41.63 21.66 -1.66
CA PRO A 9 -40.24 21.45 -1.29
C PRO A 9 -39.55 20.43 -2.20
N VAL A 10 -38.66 20.91 -3.07
CA VAL A 10 -37.66 20.03 -3.71
C VAL A 10 -36.70 19.55 -2.63
N VAL A 11 -36.78 18.26 -2.29
CA VAL A 11 -35.79 17.56 -1.47
C VAL A 11 -34.45 17.61 -2.20
N ARG A 12 -33.55 18.47 -1.74
CA ARG A 12 -32.15 18.45 -2.15
C ARG A 12 -31.43 17.40 -1.32
N THR A 13 -31.16 16.26 -1.93
CA THR A 13 -30.23 15.26 -1.42
C THR A 13 -28.91 15.94 -1.08
N ALA A 14 -28.43 15.81 0.17
CA ALA A 14 -27.14 16.34 0.55
C ALA A 14 -26.05 15.47 -0.10
N THR A 15 -25.19 16.08 -0.91
CA THR A 15 -24.09 15.37 -1.59
C THR A 15 -23.07 14.87 -0.58
N LEU A 16 -22.52 13.69 -0.85
CA LEU A 16 -21.40 13.08 -0.14
C LEU A 16 -20.28 14.11 0.15
N ARG A 17 -19.64 13.97 1.32
CA ARG A 17 -18.38 14.65 1.59
C ARG A 17 -17.29 13.98 0.76
N ASP A 18 -16.81 14.69 -0.28
CA ASP A 18 -15.50 14.40 -0.86
C ASP A 18 -14.46 14.31 0.28
N PHE A 19 -13.56 13.31 0.23
CA PHE A 19 -12.33 13.31 1.02
C PHE A 19 -11.35 14.38 0.48
N ARG A 20 -11.70 15.65 0.70
CA ARG A 20 -10.78 16.78 0.57
C ARG A 20 -10.14 17.04 1.93
N VAL A 21 -8.81 17.19 1.92
CA VAL A 21 -8.07 17.78 3.03
C VAL A 21 -8.72 19.14 3.38
N PRO A 22 -9.22 19.37 4.60
CA PRO A 22 -9.89 20.61 4.93
C PRO A 22 -8.92 21.81 4.88
N PRO A 23 -9.24 22.91 4.18
CA PRO A 23 -8.47 24.13 4.27
C PRO A 23 -8.77 24.81 5.61
N TYR A 24 -7.92 24.63 6.61
CA TYR A 24 -8.13 25.25 7.92
C TYR A 24 -7.94 26.76 7.88
N ALA A 25 -8.83 27.45 8.59
CA ALA A 25 -8.84 28.90 8.72
C ALA A 25 -7.57 29.43 9.39
N ARG A 26 -7.15 30.63 8.99
CA ARG A 26 -6.03 31.35 9.60
C ARG A 26 -6.32 31.59 11.08
N VAL A 27 -5.55 30.96 11.97
CA VAL A 27 -5.43 31.39 13.36
C VAL A 27 -4.53 32.64 13.38
N PRO A 28 -4.97 33.78 13.95
CA PRO A 28 -4.09 34.94 14.09
C PRO A 28 -2.98 34.65 15.11
N VAL A 29 -1.73 34.64 14.66
CA VAL A 29 -0.57 34.70 15.56
C VAL A 29 -0.59 36.07 16.25
N GLN A 30 -0.93 36.11 17.53
CA GLN A 30 -0.73 37.31 18.34
C GLN A 30 0.78 37.50 18.59
N SER A 31 1.34 38.50 17.92
CA SER A 31 2.72 38.94 18.09
C SER A 31 2.92 39.54 19.48
N HIS A 32 3.51 38.78 20.39
CA HIS A 32 4.07 39.34 21.63
C HIS A 32 5.52 39.78 21.38
N ALA A 33 5.71 41.10 21.35
CA ALA A 33 7.02 41.73 21.33
C ALA A 33 7.72 41.58 22.69
N VAL A 34 9.05 41.65 22.68
CA VAL A 34 9.94 41.38 23.83
C VAL A 34 10.45 42.69 24.46
N GLU A 35 10.84 42.61 25.74
CA GLU A 35 11.67 43.54 26.54
C GLU A 35 10.99 44.70 27.30
N PRO A 36 11.59 45.20 28.42
CA PRO A 36 12.86 44.78 29.07
C PRO A 36 12.73 44.36 30.56
N SER A 37 13.88 44.12 31.20
CA SER A 37 14.11 43.41 32.46
C SER A 37 14.23 44.26 33.75
N GLY A 38 13.98 43.60 34.90
CA GLY A 38 14.66 43.82 36.19
C GLY A 38 13.83 44.44 37.33
N PRO A 39 14.26 44.32 38.62
CA PRO A 39 15.36 43.51 39.17
C PRO A 39 14.92 42.50 40.27
N GLU A 40 15.85 41.61 40.62
CA GLU A 40 15.76 40.65 41.75
C GLU A 40 15.97 41.32 43.13
N PRO A 41 15.51 40.68 44.22
CA PRO A 41 16.40 40.49 45.37
C PRO A 41 16.40 39.04 45.91
N THR A 42 17.53 38.66 46.51
CA THR A 42 17.89 37.30 46.94
C THR A 42 17.64 37.06 48.45
N PRO A 43 18.17 36.02 49.14
CA PRO A 43 17.34 34.94 49.67
C PRO A 43 17.32 34.84 51.21
N ALA A 44 16.52 33.92 51.74
CA ALA A 44 16.58 33.51 53.16
C ALA A 44 16.66 31.98 53.28
N GLU A 45 17.63 31.51 54.08
CA GLU A 45 17.90 30.11 54.37
C GLU A 45 17.06 29.58 55.56
N HIS A 46 17.39 28.34 55.99
CA HIS A 46 16.91 27.57 57.16
C HIS A 46 15.71 26.64 56.83
N GLY A 47 15.74 25.33 57.14
CA GLY A 47 16.80 24.52 57.76
C GLY A 47 16.42 23.03 57.82
N HIS A 48 17.25 22.20 58.47
CA HIS A 48 17.01 20.77 58.75
C HIS A 48 15.63 20.50 59.45
N ALA A 49 15.06 19.28 59.50
CA ALA A 49 15.68 17.95 59.48
C ALA A 49 14.74 16.80 59.03
N THR A 50 15.35 15.61 58.94
CA THR A 50 14.79 14.25 58.93
C THR A 50 13.49 14.00 59.72
N GLU A 51 12.58 13.17 59.19
CA GLU A 51 12.14 11.89 59.81
C GLU A 51 11.17 11.06 58.93
N HIS A 52 11.43 9.76 58.85
CA HIS A 52 10.50 8.67 58.49
C HIS A 52 10.47 7.74 59.74
N PRO A 53 9.35 7.06 60.12
CA PRO A 53 8.79 6.00 59.26
C PRO A 53 7.27 5.65 59.43
N ALA A 54 6.85 4.62 58.68
CA ALA A 54 5.69 3.73 58.91
C ALA A 54 4.26 4.28 58.71
N ALA A 55 3.21 3.46 58.52
CA ALA A 55 3.06 2.18 57.79
C ALA A 55 1.55 1.79 57.71
N HIS A 56 1.12 1.17 56.60
CA HIS A 56 -0.16 0.41 56.43
C HIS A 56 -1.52 1.16 56.58
N PRO A 57 -2.67 0.56 56.16
CA PRO A 57 -2.88 -0.54 55.19
C PRO A 57 -3.93 -0.21 54.08
N ALA A 58 -4.07 -1.12 53.12
CA ALA A 58 -5.20 -1.19 52.18
C ALA A 58 -6.45 -1.84 52.80
N PRO A 59 -7.65 -1.67 52.21
CA PRO A 59 -8.83 -2.48 52.53
C PRO A 59 -9.43 -3.26 51.34
N GLU A 60 -9.57 -4.57 51.53
CA GLU A 60 -10.59 -5.45 50.93
C GLU A 60 -11.16 -6.33 52.06
N PRO A 61 -12.22 -7.13 51.85
CA PRO A 61 -13.53 -6.75 51.33
C PRO A 61 -14.65 -7.15 52.32
N HIS A 62 -15.89 -6.67 52.14
CA HIS A 62 -17.03 -7.14 52.95
C HIS A 62 -18.24 -7.54 52.10
N ALA A 63 -18.91 -8.62 52.52
CA ALA A 63 -20.05 -9.26 51.85
C ALA A 63 -21.25 -9.45 52.81
N ALA A 64 -22.39 -9.88 52.25
CA ALA A 64 -23.69 -10.20 52.90
C ALA A 64 -24.50 -8.96 53.37
N ALA A 65 -25.84 -8.84 53.20
CA ALA A 65 -26.89 -9.63 52.52
C ALA A 65 -28.07 -8.67 52.12
N ALA A 66 -29.26 -9.03 51.62
CA ALA A 66 -29.97 -10.32 51.56
C ALA A 66 -31.03 -10.41 50.42
N GLU A 67 -31.90 -11.43 50.52
CA GLU A 67 -32.92 -11.95 49.60
C GLU A 67 -34.17 -11.10 49.27
N GLN A 68 -34.71 -11.25 48.05
CA GLN A 68 -36.00 -11.93 47.73
C GLN A 68 -36.22 -11.97 46.19
N ARG A 69 -36.02 -13.12 45.52
CA ARG A 69 -36.99 -14.20 45.20
C ARG A 69 -38.05 -13.90 44.11
N THR A 70 -37.77 -14.33 42.88
CA THR A 70 -38.73 -14.98 41.95
C THR A 70 -38.04 -16.14 41.22
N ALA A 71 -38.79 -17.13 40.74
CA ALA A 71 -38.30 -18.50 40.58
C ALA A 71 -37.77 -18.88 39.18
N GLN A 72 -36.78 -19.78 39.16
CA GLN A 72 -36.37 -20.58 38.00
C GLN A 72 -37.06 -21.96 38.04
N SER A 73 -37.26 -22.58 36.87
CA SER A 73 -37.61 -24.00 36.72
C SER A 73 -36.53 -24.74 35.91
N ALA A 74 -36.09 -25.89 36.42
CA ALA A 74 -34.98 -26.68 35.88
C ALA A 74 -35.46 -27.92 35.07
N PRO A 75 -34.61 -28.52 34.21
CA PRO A 75 -34.99 -29.60 33.29
C PRO A 75 -34.54 -31.02 33.72
N ALA A 76 -35.18 -32.06 33.19
CA ALA A 76 -34.75 -33.47 33.12
C ALA A 76 -35.80 -34.35 32.39
N PRO A 77 -35.50 -35.57 31.87
CA PRO A 77 -34.22 -36.13 31.39
C PRO A 77 -34.36 -36.86 30.01
N HIS A 78 -33.28 -37.55 29.60
CA HIS A 78 -33.08 -38.24 28.31
C HIS A 78 -34.05 -39.39 27.95
N SER A 79 -34.14 -39.69 26.64
CA SER A 79 -34.47 -41.01 26.08
C SER A 79 -33.81 -41.21 24.71
N GLY A 80 -33.42 -42.46 24.38
CA GLY A 80 -32.63 -42.83 23.20
C GLY A 80 -33.41 -43.00 21.88
N PRO A 81 -32.75 -43.46 20.80
CA PRO A 81 -33.16 -43.18 19.43
C PRO A 81 -34.27 -44.09 18.89
N VAL A 82 -35.11 -43.52 18.01
CA VAL A 82 -36.09 -44.24 17.19
C VAL A 82 -35.71 -44.08 15.72
N ALA A 83 -35.82 -45.16 14.94
CA ALA A 83 -35.42 -45.22 13.54
C ALA A 83 -36.36 -44.41 12.61
N PRO A 84 -35.87 -43.92 11.45
CA PRO A 84 -36.69 -43.15 10.52
C PRO A 84 -37.74 -44.00 9.80
N ILE A 85 -38.96 -43.50 9.73
CA ILE A 85 -40.05 -44.03 8.88
C ILE A 85 -39.96 -43.35 7.50
N PRO A 86 -40.27 -44.05 6.38
CA PRO A 86 -40.04 -43.50 5.04
C PRO A 86 -41.00 -42.35 4.71
N VAL A 87 -40.48 -41.30 4.08
CA VAL A 87 -41.31 -40.25 3.46
C VAL A 87 -41.63 -40.67 2.03
N GLU A 88 -42.91 -40.80 1.74
CA GLU A 88 -43.44 -41.20 0.43
C GLU A 88 -43.29 -40.06 -0.60
N ALA A 89 -42.82 -40.38 -1.81
CA ALA A 89 -42.52 -39.38 -2.83
C ALA A 89 -43.79 -38.87 -3.51
N ALA A 90 -43.95 -37.55 -3.62
CA ALA A 90 -45.03 -36.93 -4.38
C ALA A 90 -44.91 -37.22 -5.89
N PRO A 91 -46.03 -37.41 -6.62
CA PRO A 91 -45.99 -37.82 -8.02
C PRO A 91 -45.51 -36.70 -8.96
N VAL A 92 -44.64 -37.08 -9.89
CA VAL A 92 -44.10 -36.21 -10.94
C VAL A 92 -45.19 -35.92 -12.01
N PRO A 93 -45.42 -34.66 -12.41
CA PRO A 93 -46.36 -34.34 -13.49
C PRO A 93 -45.81 -34.76 -14.86
N ALA A 94 -46.68 -35.29 -15.72
CA ALA A 94 -46.32 -35.76 -17.06
C ALA A 94 -45.93 -34.61 -18.02
N PRO A 95 -45.03 -34.86 -19.00
CA PRO A 95 -44.57 -33.83 -19.92
C PRO A 95 -45.65 -33.40 -20.93
N VAL A 96 -45.76 -32.09 -21.13
CA VAL A 96 -46.63 -31.47 -22.15
C VAL A 96 -45.97 -31.58 -23.53
N PRO A 97 -46.67 -31.99 -24.60
CA PRO A 97 -46.08 -32.09 -25.93
C PRO A 97 -45.81 -30.70 -26.54
N VAL A 98 -44.53 -30.37 -26.74
CA VAL A 98 -44.08 -29.15 -27.42
C VAL A 98 -44.34 -29.28 -28.92
N ARG A 99 -45.02 -28.29 -29.52
CA ARG A 99 -45.21 -28.21 -30.98
C ARG A 99 -43.89 -27.82 -31.66
N PRO A 100 -43.55 -28.35 -32.85
CA PRO A 100 -42.37 -27.92 -33.58
C PRO A 100 -42.50 -26.44 -34.01
N PRO A 101 -41.40 -25.68 -34.05
CA PRO A 101 -41.43 -24.27 -34.43
C PRO A 101 -41.82 -24.11 -35.91
N VAL A 102 -42.65 -23.11 -36.19
CA VAL A 102 -42.94 -22.64 -37.54
C VAL A 102 -41.74 -21.82 -38.02
N ALA A 103 -41.29 -22.06 -39.24
CA ALA A 103 -40.19 -21.28 -39.82
C ALA A 103 -40.64 -19.84 -40.11
N GLU A 104 -39.98 -18.87 -39.46
CA GLU A 104 -40.14 -17.45 -39.79
C GLU A 104 -39.39 -17.09 -41.10
N PRO A 105 -39.90 -16.13 -41.89
CA PRO A 105 -39.33 -15.79 -43.18
C PRO A 105 -37.98 -15.04 -43.06
N VAL A 106 -37.02 -15.45 -43.88
CA VAL A 106 -35.69 -14.83 -44.00
C VAL A 106 -35.81 -13.35 -44.39
N PRO A 107 -35.20 -12.40 -43.65
CA PRO A 107 -35.11 -11.00 -44.08
C PRO A 107 -34.30 -10.87 -45.36
N GLN A 108 -34.82 -10.13 -46.34
CA GLN A 108 -34.08 -9.86 -47.58
C GLN A 108 -32.88 -8.95 -47.33
N ALA A 109 -31.76 -9.22 -48.02
CA ALA A 109 -30.54 -8.43 -47.91
C ALA A 109 -30.76 -6.99 -48.39
N SER A 110 -30.57 -6.03 -47.50
CA SER A 110 -30.60 -4.61 -47.83
C SER A 110 -29.32 -4.19 -48.57
N VAL A 111 -29.49 -3.52 -49.71
CA VAL A 111 -28.39 -2.96 -50.51
C VAL A 111 -27.66 -1.88 -49.71
N PRO A 112 -26.31 -1.84 -49.69
CA PRO A 112 -25.57 -0.79 -49.00
C PRO A 112 -25.85 0.59 -49.62
N GLN A 113 -26.44 1.50 -48.85
CA GLN A 113 -26.47 2.92 -49.20
C GLN A 113 -25.20 3.60 -48.66
N THR A 114 -24.48 4.31 -49.52
CA THR A 114 -23.32 5.13 -49.13
C THR A 114 -23.75 6.25 -48.18
N PRO A 115 -23.08 6.47 -47.04
CA PRO A 115 -23.38 7.57 -46.15
C PRO A 115 -23.03 8.93 -46.81
N PRO A 116 -23.75 10.02 -46.49
CA PRO A 116 -23.39 11.36 -46.92
C PRO A 116 -22.08 11.82 -46.25
N PRO A 117 -21.30 12.73 -46.89
CA PRO A 117 -20.05 13.22 -46.30
C PRO A 117 -20.30 14.06 -45.03
N PRO A 118 -19.34 14.08 -44.09
CA PRO A 118 -19.48 14.85 -42.85
C PRO A 118 -19.46 16.37 -43.11
N PRO A 119 -20.11 17.17 -42.23
CA PRO A 119 -20.06 18.63 -42.32
C PRO A 119 -18.63 19.15 -42.11
N GLN A 120 -18.27 20.22 -42.84
CA GLN A 120 -16.95 20.85 -42.74
C GLN A 120 -16.73 21.46 -41.36
N ALA A 121 -15.54 21.24 -40.79
CA ALA A 121 -15.14 21.85 -39.52
C ALA A 121 -14.98 23.38 -39.67
N PRO A 122 -15.37 24.19 -38.67
CA PRO A 122 -15.13 25.62 -38.67
C PRO A 122 -13.63 25.94 -38.56
N ALA A 123 -13.21 27.05 -39.16
CA ALA A 123 -11.81 27.47 -39.21
C ALA A 123 -11.24 27.78 -37.80
N PRO A 124 -9.94 27.53 -37.57
CA PRO A 124 -9.31 27.77 -36.27
C PRO A 124 -9.19 29.27 -35.95
N MET A 125 -9.60 29.64 -34.74
CA MET A 125 -9.33 30.96 -34.16
C MET A 125 -7.89 31.01 -33.60
N PRO A 126 -7.25 32.20 -33.54
CA PRO A 126 -5.82 32.32 -33.28
C PRO A 126 -5.43 32.00 -31.83
N ALA A 127 -4.22 31.47 -31.67
CA ALA A 127 -3.58 31.24 -30.37
C ALA A 127 -2.92 32.52 -29.83
N ASP A 128 -2.97 32.70 -28.51
CA ASP A 128 -2.23 33.71 -27.74
C ASP A 128 -1.22 33.01 -26.78
N PRO A 129 -0.17 33.71 -26.30
CA PRO A 129 1.18 33.31 -26.71
C PRO A 129 1.98 32.47 -25.72
N THR A 130 2.81 31.58 -26.29
CA THR A 130 3.87 30.84 -25.61
C THR A 130 4.96 31.78 -25.06
N LEU A 131 5.29 31.64 -23.76
CA LEU A 131 6.49 32.24 -23.19
C LEU A 131 7.74 31.48 -23.64
N HIS A 132 8.52 32.05 -24.56
CA HIS A 132 9.88 31.60 -24.85
C HIS A 132 10.88 32.24 -23.89
N LEU A 133 11.53 31.44 -23.06
CA LEU A 133 12.73 31.88 -22.33
C LEU A 133 13.92 31.91 -23.30
N GLY A 134 14.50 33.10 -23.46
CA GLY A 134 15.38 33.43 -24.58
C GLY A 134 16.80 32.87 -24.52
N HIS A 135 17.44 32.82 -25.69
CA HIS A 135 18.85 32.51 -25.86
C HIS A 135 19.79 33.44 -25.07
N ARG A 136 20.96 32.87 -24.73
CA ARG A 136 22.20 33.55 -24.31
C ARG A 136 22.43 34.90 -25.01
N THR A 137 22.65 35.95 -24.22
CA THR A 137 23.30 37.19 -24.67
C THR A 137 24.71 37.31 -24.09
N VAL A 138 25.62 37.83 -24.91
CA VAL A 138 27.06 37.96 -24.64
C VAL A 138 27.35 39.26 -23.89
N ALA A 139 28.23 39.21 -22.87
CA ALA A 139 28.72 40.39 -22.16
C ALA A 139 30.08 40.88 -22.73
N PRO A 140 30.35 42.22 -22.75
CA PRO A 140 31.56 42.80 -23.33
C PRO A 140 32.75 42.88 -22.33
N PRO A 141 34.00 43.13 -22.81
CA PRO A 141 35.23 42.92 -22.04
C PRO A 141 35.78 44.19 -21.35
N TYR A 142 36.55 43.99 -20.27
CA TYR A 142 37.44 44.98 -19.61
C TYR A 142 38.66 44.22 -19.00
N PRO A 143 39.80 44.87 -18.65
CA PRO A 143 41.07 44.44 -19.24
C PRO A 143 42.19 44.03 -18.27
N ALA A 144 43.15 43.29 -18.84
CA ALA A 144 44.57 43.10 -18.49
C ALA A 144 45.05 43.16 -17.01
N SER A 145 45.65 42.05 -16.58
CA SER A 145 46.44 41.88 -15.34
C SER A 145 47.79 42.64 -15.35
N PRO A 146 48.60 42.50 -14.28
CA PRO A 146 49.81 41.69 -14.51
C PRO A 146 50.19 40.69 -13.40
N ALA A 147 50.64 39.51 -13.87
CA ALA A 147 51.70 38.62 -13.38
C ALA A 147 51.85 38.28 -11.86
N GLY A 148 51.82 36.97 -11.55
CA GLY A 148 52.30 36.46 -10.26
C GLY A 148 52.24 34.93 -10.07
N HIS A 149 53.22 34.21 -10.64
CA HIS A 149 53.62 32.83 -10.30
C HIS A 149 52.65 31.66 -10.57
N ALA A 150 53.23 30.56 -11.08
CA ALA A 150 52.52 29.31 -11.38
C ALA A 150 52.94 28.19 -10.42
N ALA A 151 51.96 27.39 -9.97
CA ALA A 151 52.18 26.06 -9.38
C ALA A 151 50.91 25.21 -9.64
N PRO A 152 51.03 23.91 -9.93
CA PRO A 152 49.88 23.03 -10.13
C PRO A 152 49.30 22.60 -8.78
N VAL A 153 47.97 22.51 -8.67
CA VAL A 153 47.30 21.93 -7.50
C VAL A 153 46.52 20.69 -7.93
N ALA A 154 46.71 19.61 -7.18
CA ALA A 154 46.36 18.26 -7.63
C ALA A 154 44.88 17.90 -7.41
N SER A 155 44.39 17.03 -8.29
CA SER A 155 43.24 16.17 -8.01
C SER A 155 43.59 15.19 -6.87
N GLY A 156 42.88 15.24 -5.74
CA GLY A 156 43.06 14.31 -4.63
C GLY A 156 41.72 13.91 -4.00
N HIS A 157 41.48 12.60 -3.89
CA HIS A 157 40.34 12.04 -3.18
C HIS A 157 40.40 12.35 -1.66
N PRO A 158 39.25 12.42 -0.97
CA PRO A 158 39.20 12.59 0.49
C PRO A 158 39.61 11.30 1.21
N GLY A 159 40.92 11.07 1.31
CA GLY A 159 41.50 9.93 2.05
C GLY A 159 42.88 10.20 2.66
N ASN A 160 43.57 11.26 2.22
CA ASN A 160 44.91 11.62 2.72
C ASN A 160 44.84 12.88 3.58
N ALA A 161 44.56 12.71 4.88
CA ALA A 161 44.61 13.78 5.87
C ALA A 161 45.26 13.26 7.18
N PHE A 162 46.59 13.16 7.17
CA PHE A 162 47.39 13.09 8.39
C PHE A 162 48.52 14.14 8.28
N PRO A 163 48.63 15.09 9.23
CA PRO A 163 49.80 15.94 9.33
C PRO A 163 51.01 15.12 9.80
N GLU A 164 52.22 15.50 9.38
CA GLU A 164 53.46 14.89 9.85
C GLU A 164 53.66 15.17 11.36
N GLY A 165 53.61 14.13 12.20
CA GLY A 165 53.88 14.25 13.64
C GLY A 165 53.38 13.08 14.48
N GLU A 166 54.30 12.14 14.79
CA GLU A 166 54.27 11.10 15.85
C GLU A 166 52.97 10.28 16.06
N VAL A 167 53.08 8.96 15.81
CA VAL A 167 52.07 7.96 16.20
C VAL A 167 52.13 7.66 17.71
N PRO A 168 50.98 7.46 18.40
CA PRO A 168 50.96 7.11 19.82
C PRO A 168 51.67 5.79 20.14
N GLU A 169 52.35 5.75 21.29
CA GLU A 169 53.04 4.55 21.78
C GLU A 169 52.02 3.41 22.00
N GLY A 170 52.21 2.30 21.27
CA GLY A 170 51.27 1.18 21.21
C GLY A 170 50.51 1.04 19.87
N TYR A 171 50.65 1.98 18.93
CA TYR A 171 50.09 1.83 17.58
C TYR A 171 51.04 1.03 16.66
N THR A 172 50.66 -0.20 16.30
CA THR A 172 51.30 -0.97 15.23
C THR A 172 50.48 -0.88 13.94
N PRO A 173 50.94 -0.18 12.88
CA PRO A 173 50.37 -0.31 11.55
C PRO A 173 50.47 -1.77 11.10
N THR A 174 49.41 -2.34 10.53
CA THR A 174 49.44 -3.72 10.02
C THR A 174 50.43 -3.84 8.86
N GLU A 175 51.48 -4.63 9.05
CA GLU A 175 52.43 -5.00 8.01
C GLU A 175 51.69 -5.69 6.84
N ARG A 176 52.06 -5.35 5.60
CA ARG A 176 51.39 -5.86 4.38
C ARG A 176 51.93 -7.23 3.93
N ASP A 177 52.14 -8.15 4.88
CA ASP A 177 52.53 -9.55 4.63
C ASP A 177 51.40 -10.53 4.99
N LEU A 178 50.18 -10.20 4.57
CA LEU A 178 49.10 -11.19 4.44
C LEU A 178 49.26 -11.92 3.08
N PRO A 179 49.34 -13.26 3.06
CA PRO A 179 49.49 -14.00 1.81
C PRO A 179 48.27 -13.77 0.91
N VAL A 180 48.54 -13.47 -0.38
CA VAL A 180 47.50 -13.37 -1.40
C VAL A 180 46.87 -14.74 -1.61
N ILE A 181 45.68 -14.94 -1.04
CA ILE A 181 44.89 -16.16 -1.24
C ILE A 181 44.47 -16.20 -2.72
N ASN A 182 45.10 -17.08 -3.50
CA ASN A 182 44.68 -17.29 -4.87
C ASN A 182 43.35 -18.03 -4.90
N ARG A 183 42.57 -17.86 -5.98
CA ARG A 183 41.18 -18.36 -6.11
C ARG A 183 41.04 -19.89 -6.19
N GLY A 184 42.05 -20.65 -5.76
CA GLY A 184 42.03 -22.11 -5.59
C GLY A 184 42.24 -22.59 -4.15
N ASP A 185 42.65 -21.73 -3.22
CA ASP A 185 43.04 -22.12 -1.84
C ASP A 185 41.88 -22.06 -0.82
N THR A 186 40.64 -21.90 -1.28
CA THR A 186 39.45 -21.95 -0.41
C THR A 186 39.13 -23.39 -0.01
N VAL A 187 39.11 -23.66 1.30
CA VAL A 187 38.69 -24.95 1.85
C VAL A 187 37.23 -25.21 1.48
N GLN A 188 37.02 -26.15 0.55
CA GLN A 188 35.70 -26.58 0.10
C GLN A 188 35.03 -27.41 1.20
N VAL A 189 34.29 -26.75 2.09
CA VAL A 189 33.44 -27.43 3.08
C VAL A 189 32.29 -28.10 2.33
N LYS A 190 32.38 -29.42 2.17
CA LYS A 190 31.37 -30.23 1.50
C LYS A 190 30.17 -30.43 2.40
N VAL A 191 29.27 -29.44 2.44
CA VAL A 191 27.99 -29.53 3.13
C VAL A 191 27.11 -30.55 2.40
N SER A 192 26.92 -31.72 3.01
CA SER A 192 25.88 -32.66 2.58
C SER A 192 24.52 -32.02 2.87
N PRO A 193 23.61 -31.91 1.88
CA PRO A 193 22.26 -31.43 2.15
C PRO A 193 21.59 -32.34 3.19
N VAL A 194 20.94 -31.73 4.19
CA VAL A 194 19.95 -32.44 4.99
C VAL A 194 18.83 -32.84 4.01
N PRO A 195 18.38 -34.10 3.99
CA PRO A 195 17.28 -34.49 3.11
C PRO A 195 16.03 -33.68 3.47
N ALA A 196 15.58 -32.83 2.56
CA ALA A 196 14.25 -32.24 2.67
C ALA A 196 13.21 -33.37 2.75
N PRO A 197 12.14 -33.22 3.55
CA PRO A 197 11.01 -34.14 3.45
C PRO A 197 10.52 -34.14 2.00
N ALA A 198 10.31 -35.33 1.43
CA ALA A 198 9.97 -35.49 0.02
C ALA A 198 8.51 -35.05 -0.23
N GLY A 199 8.29 -33.75 -0.32
CA GLY A 199 7.20 -33.20 -1.11
C GLY A 199 7.43 -33.58 -2.57
N GLU A 200 6.35 -33.90 -3.29
CA GLU A 200 6.42 -34.24 -4.71
C GLU A 200 7.09 -33.10 -5.48
N ALA A 201 8.13 -33.44 -6.26
CA ALA A 201 8.73 -32.47 -7.17
C ALA A 201 7.64 -32.00 -8.15
N PRO A 202 7.46 -30.68 -8.36
CA PRO A 202 6.39 -30.16 -9.21
C PRO A 202 6.53 -30.73 -10.62
N SER A 203 5.53 -31.50 -11.03
CA SER A 203 5.55 -32.34 -12.23
C SER A 203 5.18 -31.56 -13.49
N GLY A 204 5.93 -30.48 -13.76
CA GLY A 204 5.84 -29.70 -15.00
C GLY A 204 7.02 -28.76 -15.17
N ASP A 205 7.51 -28.63 -16.41
CA ASP A 205 8.67 -27.79 -16.79
C ASP A 205 8.37 -26.27 -16.78
N GLY A 206 7.41 -25.82 -15.97
CA GLY A 206 6.94 -24.43 -15.90
C GLY A 206 7.23 -23.76 -14.54
N PRO A 207 7.14 -22.42 -14.46
CA PRO A 207 7.19 -21.72 -13.18
C PRO A 207 6.01 -22.15 -12.29
N GLY A 208 6.21 -22.13 -10.97
CA GLY A 208 5.16 -22.48 -10.01
C GLY A 208 3.95 -21.52 -10.07
N PRO A 209 2.83 -21.91 -9.45
CA PRO A 209 1.59 -21.13 -9.48
C PRO A 209 1.80 -19.73 -8.90
N LEU A 210 1.26 -18.72 -9.57
CA LEU A 210 1.31 -17.33 -9.17
C LEU A 210 0.11 -16.99 -8.27
N TYR A 211 0.36 -16.34 -7.14
CA TYR A 211 -0.64 -15.84 -6.20
C TYR A 211 -0.40 -14.36 -5.92
N VAL A 212 -1.48 -13.62 -5.72
CA VAL A 212 -1.46 -12.21 -5.36
C VAL A 212 -2.27 -11.96 -4.09
N VAL A 213 -1.75 -11.10 -3.23
CA VAL A 213 -2.36 -10.65 -1.96
C VAL A 213 -2.72 -9.18 -2.09
N GLY A 214 -3.97 -8.84 -1.77
CA GLY A 214 -4.42 -7.46 -1.62
C GLY A 214 -3.94 -6.80 -0.33
N ASP A 215 -4.43 -5.60 -0.09
CA ASP A 215 -4.03 -4.71 1.01
C ASP A 215 -4.30 -5.35 2.38
N VAL A 216 -3.31 -5.28 3.28
CA VAL A 216 -3.31 -6.04 4.53
C VAL A 216 -3.60 -5.17 5.75
N HIS A 217 -3.08 -3.93 5.78
CA HIS A 217 -3.32 -2.96 6.86
C HIS A 217 -3.21 -3.52 8.29
N GLY A 218 -2.13 -4.24 8.61
CA GLY A 218 -1.88 -4.77 9.94
C GLY A 218 -2.85 -5.85 10.44
N TYR A 219 -3.76 -6.35 9.60
CA TYR A 219 -4.67 -7.47 9.90
C TYR A 219 -3.95 -8.82 9.74
N LEU A 220 -2.95 -9.03 10.60
CA LEU A 220 -2.07 -10.21 10.57
C LEU A 220 -2.83 -11.54 10.73
N GLY A 221 -3.88 -11.57 11.54
CA GLY A 221 -4.68 -12.78 11.77
C GLY A 221 -5.44 -13.22 10.51
N GLU A 222 -6.03 -12.24 9.84
CA GLU A 222 -6.77 -12.37 8.58
C GLU A 222 -5.82 -12.77 7.45
N LEU A 223 -4.61 -12.19 7.39
CA LEU A 223 -3.58 -12.58 6.43
C LEU A 223 -3.15 -14.04 6.63
N LEU A 224 -2.83 -14.43 7.87
CA LEU A 224 -2.46 -15.81 8.20
C LEU A 224 -3.60 -16.79 7.89
N ALA A 225 -4.86 -16.40 8.10
CA ALA A 225 -6.01 -17.22 7.74
C ALA A 225 -6.17 -17.38 6.21
N ALA A 226 -6.03 -16.29 5.45
CA ALA A 226 -6.16 -16.30 3.99
C ALA A 226 -5.01 -17.07 3.31
N LEU A 227 -3.77 -16.90 3.77
CA LEU A 227 -2.62 -17.67 3.26
C LEU A 227 -2.76 -19.17 3.54
N ARG A 228 -3.21 -19.57 4.75
CA ARG A 228 -3.50 -20.98 5.06
C ARG A 228 -4.64 -21.55 4.23
N ALA A 229 -5.69 -20.76 3.97
CA ALA A 229 -6.82 -21.18 3.14
C ALA A 229 -6.41 -21.49 1.68
N GLN A 230 -5.34 -20.86 1.19
CA GLN A 230 -4.74 -21.16 -0.12
C GLN A 230 -3.62 -22.22 -0.06
N GLY A 231 -3.34 -22.80 1.10
CA GLY A 231 -2.24 -23.76 1.30
C GLY A 231 -0.84 -23.15 1.18
N LEU A 232 -0.71 -21.82 1.22
CA LEU A 232 0.58 -21.15 1.01
C LEU A 232 1.51 -21.25 2.24
N ILE A 233 0.92 -21.34 3.43
CA ILE A 233 1.63 -21.51 4.70
C ILE A 233 0.98 -22.63 5.52
N ASP A 234 1.76 -23.24 6.42
CA ASP A 234 1.33 -24.30 7.32
C ASP A 234 0.60 -23.77 8.58
N GLU A 235 0.25 -24.68 9.50
CA GLU A 235 -0.36 -24.33 10.78
C GLU A 235 0.54 -23.42 11.64
N ASN A 236 1.86 -23.56 11.55
CA ASN A 236 2.85 -22.74 12.25
C ASN A 236 3.08 -21.37 11.58
N GLY A 237 2.58 -21.17 10.36
CA GLY A 237 2.78 -19.96 9.57
C GLY A 237 4.12 -19.93 8.81
N GLY A 238 4.74 -21.08 8.57
CA GLY A 238 5.89 -21.26 7.68
C GLY A 238 5.45 -21.59 6.24
N TRP A 239 6.26 -21.25 5.24
CA TRP A 239 5.99 -21.51 3.83
C TRP A 239 5.76 -23.01 3.54
N ALA A 240 4.63 -23.33 2.90
CA ALA A 240 4.22 -24.69 2.54
C ALA A 240 4.02 -24.91 1.03
N ALA A 241 4.15 -23.86 0.22
CA ALA A 241 3.70 -23.83 -1.17
C ALA A 241 4.72 -24.36 -2.21
N GLY A 242 5.83 -24.97 -1.78
CA GLY A 242 6.89 -25.43 -2.68
C GLY A 242 7.43 -24.31 -3.57
N ASN A 243 7.36 -24.48 -4.89
CA ASN A 243 7.85 -23.53 -5.89
C ASN A 243 6.85 -22.41 -6.26
N ALA A 244 5.77 -22.22 -5.51
CA ALA A 244 4.80 -21.15 -5.79
C ALA A 244 5.44 -19.75 -5.74
N ARG A 245 4.76 -18.81 -6.38
CA ARG A 245 5.17 -17.42 -6.54
C ARG A 245 4.13 -16.54 -5.87
N LEU A 246 4.50 -15.75 -4.87
CA LEU A 246 3.59 -14.89 -4.12
C LEU A 246 4.00 -13.42 -4.26
N TRP A 247 3.04 -12.56 -4.60
CA TRP A 247 3.21 -11.11 -4.64
C TRP A 247 2.19 -10.42 -3.74
N PHE A 248 2.65 -9.51 -2.89
CA PHE A 248 1.81 -8.57 -2.14
C PHE A 248 1.77 -7.22 -2.86
N LEU A 249 0.59 -6.58 -2.92
CA LEU A 249 0.40 -5.31 -3.65
C LEU A 249 0.68 -4.03 -2.83
N GLY A 250 1.33 -4.16 -1.68
CA GLY A 250 1.63 -3.07 -0.75
C GLY A 250 0.62 -2.95 0.39
N ASP A 251 0.69 -1.85 1.12
CA ASP A 251 -0.20 -1.48 2.23
C ASP A 251 -0.24 -2.55 3.33
N PHE A 252 0.93 -2.82 3.89
CA PHE A 252 1.13 -3.76 4.99
C PHE A 252 0.69 -3.20 6.34
N THR A 253 0.77 -1.88 6.52
CA THR A 253 0.69 -1.22 7.82
C THR A 253 -0.51 -0.27 7.95
N ASP A 254 -0.66 0.30 9.16
CA ASP A 254 -1.73 1.21 9.59
C ASP A 254 -3.12 0.57 9.64
N ARG A 255 -4.05 1.25 10.34
CA ARG A 255 -5.45 0.87 10.59
C ARG A 255 -5.62 -0.35 11.47
N GLY A 256 -5.18 -1.54 11.06
CA GLY A 256 -5.24 -2.77 11.85
C GLY A 256 -4.24 -2.81 13.01
N PRO A 257 -4.20 -3.91 13.78
CA PRO A 257 -3.51 -3.95 15.07
C PRO A 257 -2.00 -4.25 15.04
N ASP A 258 -1.47 -4.84 13.97
CA ASP A 258 -0.08 -5.37 13.94
C ASP A 258 0.59 -5.23 12.55
N GLY A 259 0.88 -3.99 12.14
CA GLY A 259 1.56 -3.71 10.86
C GLY A 259 2.99 -4.23 10.81
N ILE A 260 3.76 -4.09 11.90
CA ILE A 260 5.14 -4.61 11.92
C ILE A 260 5.16 -6.14 11.88
N GLY A 261 4.21 -6.83 12.53
CA GLY A 261 4.09 -8.28 12.45
C GLY A 261 3.75 -8.80 11.05
N VAL A 262 3.03 -8.01 10.25
CA VAL A 262 2.85 -8.29 8.81
C VAL A 262 4.18 -8.17 8.05
N ILE A 263 4.95 -7.10 8.27
CA ILE A 263 6.28 -6.94 7.66
C ILE A 263 7.23 -8.08 8.05
N ASP A 264 7.30 -8.41 9.35
CA ASP A 264 8.08 -9.53 9.89
C ASP A 264 7.70 -10.87 9.21
N LEU A 265 6.41 -11.12 9.02
CA LEU A 265 5.88 -12.29 8.32
C LEU A 265 6.33 -12.32 6.85
N VAL A 266 6.12 -11.23 6.10
CA VAL A 266 6.46 -11.16 4.66
C VAL A 266 7.96 -11.34 4.45
N MET A 267 8.79 -10.64 5.23
CA MET A 267 10.26 -10.77 5.18
C MET A 267 10.72 -12.22 5.44
N ARG A 268 10.09 -12.92 6.38
CA ARG A 268 10.38 -14.32 6.66
C ARG A 268 9.91 -15.25 5.53
N LEU A 269 8.69 -15.07 5.02
CA LEU A 269 8.15 -15.86 3.91
C LEU A 269 8.98 -15.66 2.62
N SER A 270 9.54 -14.47 2.37
CA SER A 270 10.48 -14.24 1.26
C SER A 270 11.68 -15.19 1.31
N ALA A 271 12.27 -15.39 2.50
CA ALA A 271 13.42 -16.27 2.69
C ALA A 271 13.03 -17.76 2.62
N GLU A 272 11.92 -18.15 3.24
CA GLU A 272 11.41 -19.53 3.24
C GLU A 272 10.97 -19.99 1.84
N ALA A 273 10.27 -19.13 1.09
CA ALA A 273 9.85 -19.42 -0.28
C ALA A 273 11.04 -19.61 -1.22
N ALA A 274 12.06 -18.74 -1.12
CA ALA A 274 13.28 -18.86 -1.91
C ALA A 274 14.03 -20.16 -1.62
N ALA A 275 14.06 -20.61 -0.36
CA ALA A 275 14.65 -21.91 0.02
C ALA A 275 13.86 -23.12 -0.51
N ALA A 276 12.55 -22.97 -0.74
CA ALA A 276 11.68 -23.98 -1.33
C ALA A 276 11.64 -23.98 -2.87
N GLY A 277 12.37 -23.07 -3.53
CA GLY A 277 12.41 -22.92 -4.99
C GLY A 277 11.27 -22.07 -5.57
N GLY A 278 10.52 -21.38 -4.72
CA GLY A 278 9.52 -20.37 -5.09
C GLY A 278 10.03 -18.96 -4.79
N TYR A 279 9.12 -18.00 -4.62
CA TYR A 279 9.44 -16.73 -3.97
C TYR A 279 8.20 -16.10 -3.33
N CYS A 280 8.44 -15.19 -2.38
CA CYS A 280 7.46 -14.26 -1.84
C CYS A 280 8.04 -12.85 -1.94
N LYS A 281 7.34 -11.94 -2.62
CA LYS A 281 7.77 -10.57 -2.94
C LYS A 281 6.64 -9.57 -2.67
N ALA A 282 6.97 -8.28 -2.69
CA ALA A 282 6.09 -7.19 -2.28
C ALA A 282 6.31 -5.94 -3.15
N LEU A 283 5.22 -5.23 -3.44
CA LEU A 283 5.24 -3.89 -4.01
C LEU A 283 5.23 -2.81 -2.93
N MET A 284 5.69 -1.61 -3.30
CA MET A 284 5.58 -0.39 -2.50
C MET A 284 4.13 0.14 -2.50
N GLY A 285 3.47 0.11 -1.34
CA GLY A 285 2.20 0.80 -1.13
C GLY A 285 2.36 2.25 -0.71
N ASN A 286 1.27 3.01 -0.70
CA ASN A 286 1.32 4.39 -0.20
C ASN A 286 1.51 4.44 1.33
N HIS A 287 1.09 3.40 2.06
CA HIS A 287 1.29 3.34 3.51
C HIS A 287 2.75 3.06 3.90
N GLU A 288 3.50 2.30 3.10
CA GLU A 288 4.95 2.12 3.31
C GLU A 288 5.69 3.46 3.14
N LEU A 289 5.36 4.22 2.08
CA LEU A 289 5.90 5.57 1.86
C LEU A 289 5.55 6.52 3.01
N LEU A 290 4.32 6.44 3.53
CA LEU A 290 3.82 7.27 4.63
C LEU A 290 4.53 6.93 5.95
N LEU A 291 4.74 5.64 6.25
CA LEU A 291 5.44 5.16 7.44
C LEU A 291 6.95 5.48 7.39
N ILE A 292 7.60 5.27 6.24
CA ILE A 292 8.99 5.70 5.99
C ILE A 292 9.11 7.20 6.24
N GLY A 293 8.25 8.01 5.63
CA GLY A 293 8.31 9.46 5.77
C GLY A 293 8.01 9.92 7.20
N ALA A 294 7.08 9.29 7.92
CA ALA A 294 6.79 9.61 9.32
C ALA A 294 8.00 9.32 10.22
N LYS A 295 8.73 8.22 9.97
CA LYS A 295 9.94 7.85 10.72
C LYS A 295 11.15 8.73 10.39
N ARG A 296 11.31 9.15 9.13
CA ARG A 296 12.49 9.91 8.66
C ARG A 296 12.33 11.43 8.77
N PHE A 297 11.12 11.95 8.57
CA PHE A 297 10.84 13.38 8.49
C PHE A 297 9.93 13.87 9.63
N GLY A 298 9.09 13.02 10.21
CA GLY A 298 8.25 13.38 11.36
C GLY A 298 7.36 14.60 11.08
N ASP A 299 7.53 15.64 11.92
CA ASP A 299 6.83 16.93 11.81
C ASP A 299 7.52 17.93 10.85
N THR A 300 8.47 17.52 10.01
CA THR A 300 9.03 18.39 8.97
C THR A 300 7.92 18.88 8.01
N PRO A 301 7.80 20.20 7.80
CA PRO A 301 6.89 20.78 6.81
C PRO A 301 7.18 20.29 5.39
N VAL A 302 6.14 19.82 4.71
CA VAL A 302 6.15 19.55 3.26
C VAL A 302 5.11 20.41 2.55
N ASN A 303 5.40 20.79 1.31
CA ASN A 303 4.56 21.63 0.48
C ASN A 303 3.47 20.79 -0.21
N SER A 304 2.23 20.85 0.30
CA SER A 304 1.08 20.22 -0.36
C SER A 304 0.24 21.25 -1.11
N GLY A 305 -0.47 20.82 -2.15
CA GLY A 305 -1.43 21.68 -2.88
C GLY A 305 -2.59 22.23 -2.04
N ALA A 306 -2.75 21.78 -0.78
CA ALA A 306 -3.72 22.30 0.19
C ALA A 306 -3.09 23.18 1.30
N GLY A 307 -1.78 23.43 1.24
CA GLY A 307 -0.98 24.12 2.28
C GLY A 307 0.11 23.22 2.88
N THR A 308 0.72 23.67 3.97
CA THR A 308 1.75 22.88 4.67
C THR A 308 1.14 21.63 5.31
N ALA A 309 1.77 20.48 5.09
CA ALA A 309 1.46 19.22 5.77
C ALA A 309 2.74 18.67 6.46
N THR A 310 2.61 17.58 7.21
CA THR A 310 3.74 16.78 7.73
C THR A 310 3.43 15.30 7.58
N PHE A 311 4.46 14.46 7.45
CA PHE A 311 4.28 13.01 7.37
C PHE A 311 3.68 12.43 8.65
N GLN A 312 4.13 12.89 9.82
CA GLN A 312 3.62 12.42 11.12
C GLN A 312 2.13 12.70 11.29
N ALA A 313 1.65 13.89 10.90
CA ALA A 313 0.23 14.22 10.94
C ALA A 313 -0.57 13.38 9.93
N ALA A 314 -0.08 13.23 8.71
CA ALA A 314 -0.74 12.44 7.67
C ALA A 314 -0.80 10.94 8.01
N TRP A 315 0.26 10.39 8.59
CA TRP A 315 0.32 9.00 9.06
C TRP A 315 -0.72 8.73 10.14
N LEU A 316 -0.76 9.56 11.20
CA LEU A 316 -1.77 9.45 12.25
C LEU A 316 -3.21 9.57 11.70
N LEU A 317 -3.45 10.48 10.75
CA LEU A 317 -4.76 10.64 10.10
C LEU A 317 -5.19 9.45 9.24
N ASN A 318 -4.26 8.68 8.69
CA ASN A 318 -4.55 7.51 7.85
C ASN A 318 -4.57 6.18 8.63
N GLY A 319 -4.52 6.23 9.96
CA GLY A 319 -4.61 5.06 10.84
C GLY A 319 -3.28 4.62 11.45
N GLY A 320 -2.26 5.48 11.45
CA GLY A 320 -0.93 5.18 11.97
C GLY A 320 -0.91 4.66 13.40
N GLN A 321 -0.39 3.45 13.59
CA GLN A 321 -0.33 2.78 14.89
C GLN A 321 0.97 3.11 15.65
N LYS A 322 0.84 3.68 16.85
CA LYS A 322 2.01 4.01 17.69
C LYS A 322 2.87 2.80 18.03
N GLN A 323 2.24 1.66 18.32
CA GLN A 323 2.92 0.40 18.63
C GLN A 323 3.78 -0.10 17.45
N ASP A 324 3.35 0.14 16.20
CA ASP A 324 4.15 -0.18 15.02
C ASP A 324 5.34 0.77 14.89
N MET A 325 5.17 2.08 15.12
CA MET A 325 6.26 3.05 15.11
C MET A 325 7.31 2.79 16.20
N ASP A 326 6.88 2.33 17.38
CA ASP A 326 7.74 1.93 18.50
C ASP A 326 8.53 0.64 18.18
N ARG A 327 7.94 -0.28 17.41
CA ARG A 327 8.59 -1.50 16.91
C ARG A 327 9.38 -1.31 15.61
N LEU A 328 9.26 -0.17 14.93
CA LEU A 328 9.86 0.07 13.62
C LEU A 328 11.39 0.23 13.71
N GLN A 329 12.10 -0.75 13.16
CA GLN A 329 13.56 -0.83 13.12
C GLN A 329 14.11 -0.50 11.72
N ASP A 330 15.41 -0.20 11.66
CA ASP A 330 16.12 0.12 10.41
C ASP A 330 16.05 -1.01 9.38
N VAL A 331 15.96 -2.27 9.80
CA VAL A 331 15.82 -3.40 8.88
C VAL A 331 14.47 -3.37 8.13
N HIS A 332 13.39 -2.97 8.79
CA HIS A 332 12.08 -2.78 8.16
C HIS A 332 12.11 -1.59 7.19
N LEU A 333 12.74 -0.48 7.59
CA LEU A 333 12.92 0.69 6.73
C LEU A 333 13.73 0.34 5.47
N GLN A 334 14.84 -0.38 5.61
CA GLN A 334 15.70 -0.81 4.50
C GLN A 334 15.02 -1.82 3.59
N TRP A 335 14.15 -2.67 4.13
CA TRP A 335 13.33 -3.61 3.34
C TRP A 335 12.26 -2.85 2.55
N MET A 336 11.43 -2.04 3.22
CA MET A 336 10.38 -1.24 2.56
C MET A 336 10.96 -0.29 1.50
N SER A 337 12.10 0.36 1.77
CA SER A 337 12.73 1.31 0.82
C SER A 337 13.31 0.66 -0.45
N ARG A 338 13.23 -0.67 -0.60
CA ARG A 338 13.71 -1.45 -1.76
C ARG A 338 12.58 -2.20 -2.46
N LEU A 339 11.32 -2.00 -2.07
CA LEU A 339 10.18 -2.62 -2.74
C LEU A 339 9.99 -2.02 -4.13
N ASP A 340 9.64 -2.85 -5.10
CA ASP A 340 9.35 -2.40 -6.46
C ASP A 340 8.04 -1.59 -6.48
N ALA A 341 7.98 -0.54 -7.29
CA ALA A 341 6.77 0.24 -7.52
C ALA A 341 5.82 -0.44 -8.53
N VAL A 342 6.41 -1.07 -9.54
CA VAL A 342 5.74 -1.76 -10.64
C VAL A 342 6.50 -3.03 -10.95
N VAL A 343 5.80 -4.13 -11.25
CA VAL A 343 6.41 -5.33 -11.80
C VAL A 343 5.51 -5.97 -12.83
N ARG A 344 6.08 -6.65 -13.81
CA ARG A 344 5.35 -7.55 -14.68
C ARG A 344 5.67 -8.99 -14.32
N GLU A 345 4.65 -9.78 -14.02
CA GLU A 345 4.77 -11.21 -13.71
C GLU A 345 3.85 -12.01 -14.64
N ASP A 346 4.44 -12.97 -15.36
CA ASP A 346 3.84 -13.64 -16.53
C ASP A 346 3.26 -12.61 -17.55
N ASP A 347 1.94 -12.52 -17.61
CA ASP A 347 1.16 -11.65 -18.48
C ASP A 347 0.35 -10.58 -17.70
N HIS A 348 0.67 -10.39 -16.42
CA HIS A 348 0.04 -9.41 -15.55
C HIS A 348 1.02 -8.29 -15.19
N LEU A 349 0.58 -7.04 -15.29
CA LEU A 349 1.26 -5.90 -14.69
C LEU A 349 0.71 -5.71 -13.27
N LEU A 350 1.54 -5.83 -12.26
CA LEU A 350 1.17 -5.62 -10.87
C LEU A 350 1.61 -4.21 -10.45
N VAL A 351 0.66 -3.44 -9.92
CA VAL A 351 0.88 -2.08 -9.40
C VAL A 351 0.16 -1.95 -8.06
N HIS A 352 0.51 -0.96 -7.25
CA HIS A 352 -0.21 -0.71 -6.01
C HIS A 352 -1.59 -0.10 -6.25
N SER A 353 -1.70 0.98 -7.02
CA SER A 353 -2.95 1.75 -7.16
C SER A 353 -3.43 1.94 -8.60
N ASP A 354 -4.74 2.19 -8.76
CA ASP A 354 -5.38 2.41 -10.06
C ASP A 354 -5.17 3.83 -10.60
N THR A 355 -3.92 4.13 -10.94
CA THR A 355 -3.46 5.42 -11.49
C THR A 355 -2.48 5.25 -12.65
N THR A 356 -2.50 6.18 -13.60
CA THR A 356 -1.48 6.29 -14.67
C THR A 356 -0.22 7.04 -14.24
N ALA A 357 -0.15 7.51 -12.98
CA ALA A 357 0.98 8.30 -12.48
C ALA A 357 2.34 7.57 -12.51
N TYR A 358 2.37 6.25 -12.66
CA TYR A 358 3.59 5.47 -12.90
C TYR A 358 4.34 5.95 -14.16
N LEU A 359 3.61 6.39 -15.20
CA LEU A 359 4.18 6.96 -16.44
C LEU A 359 4.98 8.25 -16.20
N GLU A 360 4.81 8.91 -15.06
CA GLU A 360 5.59 10.10 -14.69
C GLU A 360 7.03 9.77 -14.22
N TYR A 361 7.34 8.48 -14.00
CA TYR A 361 8.63 8.03 -13.42
C TYR A 361 9.55 7.29 -14.39
N GLY A 362 9.10 6.89 -15.58
CA GLY A 362 9.96 6.14 -16.50
C GLY A 362 9.25 5.56 -17.72
N GLU A 363 10.02 5.33 -18.79
CA GLU A 363 9.55 4.70 -20.04
C GLU A 363 9.54 3.16 -19.94
N THR A 364 10.31 2.59 -19.01
CA THR A 364 10.35 1.14 -18.70
C THR A 364 9.99 0.85 -17.23
N ILE A 365 9.76 -0.42 -16.88
CA ILE A 365 9.49 -0.83 -15.50
C ILE A 365 10.72 -0.56 -14.62
N GLU A 366 11.90 -0.83 -15.17
CA GLU A 366 13.19 -0.59 -14.56
C GLU A 366 13.37 0.90 -14.23
N ASP A 367 13.12 1.80 -15.17
CA ASP A 367 13.21 3.25 -14.96
C ASP A 367 12.28 3.74 -13.83
N VAL A 368 11.05 3.21 -13.75
CA VAL A 368 10.07 3.56 -12.71
C VAL A 368 10.57 3.13 -11.33
N ASN A 369 11.07 1.89 -11.20
CA ASN A 369 11.56 1.37 -9.94
C ASN A 369 12.84 2.10 -9.50
N ASP A 370 13.81 2.26 -10.40
CA ASP A 370 15.06 2.98 -10.13
C ASP A 370 14.76 4.43 -9.71
N THR A 371 13.87 5.14 -10.39
CA THR A 371 13.50 6.53 -10.05
C THR A 371 12.85 6.63 -8.66
N VAL A 372 11.95 5.70 -8.31
CA VAL A 372 11.31 5.67 -6.98
C VAL A 372 12.35 5.35 -5.89
N HIS A 373 13.26 4.40 -6.13
CA HIS A 373 14.36 4.07 -5.22
C HIS A 373 15.33 5.25 -5.06
N GLU A 374 15.67 5.96 -6.14
CA GLU A 374 16.50 7.17 -6.10
C GLU A 374 15.85 8.29 -5.27
N ILE A 375 14.55 8.56 -5.42
CA ILE A 375 13.82 9.53 -4.59
C ILE A 375 13.91 9.14 -3.11
N LEU A 376 13.67 7.87 -2.77
CA LEU A 376 13.75 7.36 -1.40
C LEU A 376 15.18 7.38 -0.83
N ASN A 377 16.21 7.24 -1.67
CA ASN A 377 17.62 7.29 -1.28
C ASN A 377 18.15 8.73 -1.12
N ARG A 378 17.66 9.68 -1.93
CA ARG A 378 17.98 11.11 -1.79
C ARG A 378 17.43 11.71 -0.49
N ASN A 379 16.37 11.11 0.05
CA ASN A 379 15.81 11.44 1.35
C ASN A 379 15.36 12.90 1.48
N ASP A 380 14.75 13.42 0.42
CA ASP A 380 14.07 14.71 0.41
C ASP A 380 12.59 14.53 0.79
N ALA A 381 12.08 15.40 1.68
CA ALA A 381 10.73 15.27 2.21
C ALA A 381 9.64 15.64 1.20
N ASP A 382 9.85 16.65 0.36
CA ASP A 382 8.87 17.10 -0.62
C ASP A 382 8.75 16.10 -1.78
N GLU A 383 9.86 15.49 -2.20
CA GLU A 383 9.86 14.49 -3.27
C GLU A 383 9.25 13.15 -2.84
N VAL A 384 9.60 12.63 -1.66
CA VAL A 384 8.96 11.42 -1.12
C VAL A 384 7.46 11.66 -0.88
N TRP A 385 7.08 12.89 -0.54
CA TRP A 385 5.67 13.29 -0.40
C TRP A 385 4.93 13.30 -1.73
N ASP A 386 5.55 13.74 -2.83
CA ASP A 386 4.95 13.64 -4.17
C ASP A 386 4.73 12.18 -4.59
N VAL A 387 5.69 11.28 -4.32
CA VAL A 387 5.50 9.83 -4.57
C VAL A 387 4.34 9.27 -3.74
N PHE A 388 4.30 9.54 -2.43
CA PHE A 388 3.18 9.17 -1.57
C PHE A 388 1.83 9.68 -2.14
N ARG A 389 1.77 10.95 -2.56
CA ARG A 389 0.56 11.55 -3.13
C ARG A 389 0.14 10.93 -4.46
N LYS A 390 1.10 10.56 -5.31
CA LYS A 390 0.84 9.91 -6.60
C LYS A 390 0.35 8.48 -6.42
N PHE A 391 0.95 7.72 -5.51
CA PHE A 391 0.50 6.37 -5.18
C PHE A 391 -0.87 6.39 -4.49
N THR A 392 -1.22 7.47 -3.79
CA THR A 392 -2.58 7.68 -3.23
C THR A 392 -3.65 8.01 -4.30
N LYS A 393 -3.27 8.35 -5.55
CA LYS A 393 -4.26 8.58 -6.64
C LYS A 393 -5.05 7.28 -6.91
N ARG A 394 -6.30 7.43 -7.35
CA ARG A 394 -7.24 6.32 -7.58
C ARG A 394 -8.24 6.63 -8.67
N PHE A 395 -8.96 5.60 -9.12
CA PHE A 395 -10.07 5.63 -10.08
C PHE A 395 -9.70 6.04 -11.51
N ALA A 396 -8.42 6.01 -11.90
CA ALA A 396 -8.04 6.27 -13.30
C ALA A 396 -8.52 5.16 -14.25
N PHE A 397 -8.69 3.93 -13.74
CA PHE A 397 -9.22 2.80 -14.51
C PHE A 397 -10.76 2.69 -14.39
N ARG A 398 -11.42 3.61 -13.67
CA ARG A 398 -12.87 3.63 -13.51
C ARG A 398 -13.52 4.45 -14.62
N ASP A 399 -14.83 4.27 -14.78
CA ASP A 399 -15.68 5.02 -15.72
C ASP A 399 -15.28 4.81 -17.21
N ASP A 400 -15.94 5.49 -18.16
CA ASP A 400 -15.84 5.21 -19.61
C ASP A 400 -14.41 5.38 -20.21
N GLY A 401 -13.51 6.08 -19.51
CA GLY A 401 -12.11 6.28 -19.90
C GLY A 401 -11.13 5.26 -19.30
N GLY A 402 -11.63 4.38 -18.43
CA GLY A 402 -10.83 3.40 -17.70
C GLY A 402 -10.05 2.41 -18.57
N PRO A 403 -10.67 1.76 -19.57
CA PRO A 403 -9.98 0.83 -20.47
C PRO A 403 -8.79 1.48 -21.20
N GLN A 404 -8.89 2.76 -21.58
CA GLN A 404 -7.84 3.48 -22.28
C GLN A 404 -6.66 3.81 -21.34
N ALA A 405 -6.93 4.20 -20.10
CA ALA A 405 -5.90 4.42 -19.08
C ALA A 405 -5.14 3.11 -18.74
N VAL A 406 -5.85 1.98 -18.70
CA VAL A 406 -5.24 0.65 -18.54
C VAL A 406 -4.40 0.27 -19.76
N GLN A 407 -4.91 0.50 -20.98
CA GLN A 407 -4.17 0.25 -22.22
C GLN A 407 -2.91 1.11 -22.34
N GLU A 408 -2.89 2.34 -21.83
CA GLU A 408 -1.72 3.22 -21.83
C GLU A 408 -0.56 2.65 -21.00
N LEU A 409 -0.86 2.12 -19.82
CA LEU A 409 0.12 1.42 -18.97
C LEU A 409 0.56 0.09 -19.59
N LEU A 410 -0.37 -0.73 -20.10
CA LEU A 410 -0.04 -2.01 -20.72
C LEU A 410 0.75 -1.85 -22.04
N ALA A 411 0.53 -0.77 -22.79
CA ALA A 411 1.30 -0.46 -23.99
C ALA A 411 2.75 -0.05 -23.67
N THR A 412 2.97 0.61 -22.54
CA THR A 412 4.30 1.05 -22.07
C THR A 412 5.06 -0.09 -21.37
N TYR A 413 4.43 -0.79 -20.43
CA TYR A 413 5.08 -1.75 -19.53
C TYR A 413 4.79 -3.24 -19.85
N GLY A 414 3.84 -3.52 -20.74
CA GLY A 414 3.47 -4.87 -21.17
C GLY A 414 2.52 -5.62 -20.23
N GLY A 415 2.21 -6.86 -20.62
CA GLY A 415 1.12 -7.68 -20.04
C GLY A 415 -0.21 -7.48 -20.77
N SER A 416 -1.21 -8.30 -20.44
CA SER A 416 -2.58 -8.19 -20.96
C SER A 416 -3.59 -7.68 -19.93
N ARG A 417 -3.25 -7.71 -18.64
CA ARG A 417 -4.09 -7.20 -17.54
C ARG A 417 -3.26 -6.52 -16.45
N ILE A 418 -3.87 -5.53 -15.79
CA ILE A 418 -3.34 -4.90 -14.58
C ILE A 418 -4.00 -5.53 -13.35
N VAL A 419 -3.22 -5.75 -12.29
CA VAL A 419 -3.69 -6.18 -10.97
C VAL A 419 -3.25 -5.16 -9.93
N HIS A 420 -4.18 -4.68 -9.09
CA HIS A 420 -3.88 -3.60 -8.14
C HIS A 420 -4.63 -3.70 -6.80
N GLY A 421 -4.08 -3.05 -5.77
CA GLY A 421 -4.68 -2.84 -4.45
C GLY A 421 -5.26 -1.42 -4.31
N HIS A 422 -5.09 -0.80 -3.14
CA HIS A 422 -5.36 0.60 -2.74
C HIS A 422 -6.79 1.12 -2.83
N SER A 423 -7.55 0.67 -3.83
CA SER A 423 -8.90 1.08 -4.14
C SER A 423 -9.85 -0.04 -3.76
N PRO A 424 -10.40 -0.01 -2.53
CA PRO A 424 -11.30 -1.04 -2.06
C PRO A 424 -12.41 -1.32 -3.06
N ILE A 425 -12.65 -2.60 -3.34
CA ILE A 425 -13.73 -3.06 -4.20
C ILE A 425 -15.09 -2.40 -3.83
N PRO A 426 -15.45 -2.21 -2.54
CA PRO A 426 -16.64 -1.45 -2.18
C PRO A 426 -16.71 -0.03 -2.74
N TYR A 427 -15.58 0.69 -2.81
CA TYR A 427 -15.51 2.04 -3.36
C TYR A 427 -15.61 2.04 -4.90
N LEU A 428 -15.01 1.04 -5.55
CA LEU A 428 -15.14 0.84 -7.00
C LEU A 428 -16.59 0.52 -7.40
N LEU A 429 -17.30 -0.27 -6.60
CA LEU A 429 -18.71 -0.64 -6.80
C LEU A 429 -19.70 0.44 -6.34
N GLY A 430 -19.25 1.53 -5.72
CA GLY A 430 -20.11 2.56 -5.11
C GLY A 430 -20.90 2.08 -3.88
N GLN A 431 -20.54 0.93 -3.30
CA GLN A 431 -21.22 0.27 -2.18
C GLN A 431 -20.66 0.75 -0.83
N VAL A 432 -20.68 2.06 -0.60
CA VAL A 432 -20.32 2.63 0.70
C VAL A 432 -21.57 2.73 1.56
N GLY A 433 -21.63 1.97 2.66
CA GLY A 433 -22.71 2.09 3.63
C GLY A 433 -22.77 3.51 4.21
N THR A 434 -23.99 3.99 4.50
CA THR A 434 -24.17 5.23 5.27
C THR A 434 -23.71 5.01 6.72
N GLU A 435 -23.11 6.03 7.34
CA GLU A 435 -22.74 5.99 8.78
C GLU A 435 -23.99 5.78 9.66
N ASP A 436 -25.17 6.13 9.16
CA ASP A 436 -26.47 5.75 9.71
C ASP A 436 -26.79 4.28 9.34
N GLY A 437 -26.38 3.35 10.21
CA GLY A 437 -26.59 1.92 10.01
C GLY A 437 -27.99 1.44 10.41
N GLU A 438 -28.84 1.13 9.42
CA GLU A 438 -30.03 0.29 9.61
C GLU A 438 -30.03 -1.00 8.76
N ASP A 439 -29.27 -1.05 7.66
CA ASP A 439 -29.03 -2.29 6.89
C ASP A 439 -27.69 -2.92 7.29
N GLY A 440 -27.73 -3.86 8.23
CA GLY A 440 -26.57 -4.50 8.88
C GLY A 440 -25.77 -5.50 8.02
N GLY A 441 -25.48 -5.16 6.77
CA GLY A 441 -24.62 -5.92 5.88
C GLY A 441 -23.60 -5.01 5.21
N GLY A 442 -22.33 -5.15 5.59
CA GLY A 442 -21.24 -4.55 4.83
C GLY A 442 -21.20 -5.07 3.38
N PRO A 443 -20.61 -4.33 2.43
CA PRO A 443 -20.49 -4.73 1.04
C PRO A 443 -19.82 -6.12 0.93
N VAL A 444 -20.54 -7.08 0.36
CA VAL A 444 -20.09 -8.48 0.29
C VAL A 444 -19.09 -8.63 -0.86
N VAL A 445 -17.81 -8.72 -0.50
CA VAL A 445 -16.71 -8.94 -1.45
C VAL A 445 -16.27 -10.41 -1.39
N ASP A 446 -16.84 -11.23 -2.27
CA ASP A 446 -16.56 -12.67 -2.34
C ASP A 446 -15.21 -13.00 -2.99
N GLY A 447 -14.66 -12.08 -3.79
CA GLY A 447 -13.44 -12.26 -4.57
C GLY A 447 -12.98 -10.99 -5.30
N PRO A 448 -11.99 -11.08 -6.19
CA PRO A 448 -11.42 -9.92 -6.88
C PRO A 448 -12.40 -9.32 -7.89
N HIS A 449 -12.35 -8.00 -8.08
CA HIS A 449 -13.23 -7.30 -9.00
C HIS A 449 -12.55 -7.06 -10.35
N VAL A 450 -13.12 -7.64 -11.40
CA VAL A 450 -12.64 -7.50 -12.78
C VAL A 450 -13.43 -6.40 -13.48
N TYR A 451 -12.74 -5.38 -14.01
CA TYR A 451 -13.33 -4.19 -14.62
C TYR A 451 -12.47 -3.64 -15.76
N ALA A 452 -12.79 -2.43 -16.27
CA ALA A 452 -12.15 -1.79 -17.41
C ALA A 452 -12.05 -2.74 -18.64
N ASP A 453 -13.20 -3.18 -19.15
CA ASP A 453 -13.34 -4.18 -20.23
C ASP A 453 -12.61 -5.52 -19.99
N GLY A 454 -12.39 -5.86 -18.70
CA GLY A 454 -11.69 -7.07 -18.30
C GLY A 454 -10.17 -6.93 -18.26
N LEU A 455 -9.64 -5.71 -18.40
CA LEU A 455 -8.22 -5.41 -18.38
C LEU A 455 -7.68 -5.10 -16.98
N ALA A 456 -8.53 -4.73 -16.01
CA ALA A 456 -8.10 -4.43 -14.64
C ALA A 456 -8.71 -5.41 -13.62
N ILE A 457 -7.93 -5.76 -12.60
CA ILE A 457 -8.30 -6.66 -11.50
C ILE A 457 -7.98 -5.97 -10.17
N ALA A 458 -9.00 -5.53 -9.45
CA ALA A 458 -8.86 -5.00 -8.10
C ALA A 458 -8.80 -6.16 -7.08
N MET A 459 -7.85 -6.07 -6.15
CA MET A 459 -7.54 -7.06 -5.12
C MET A 459 -7.78 -6.56 -3.69
N ASP A 460 -7.97 -5.26 -3.48
CA ASP A 460 -8.35 -4.73 -2.17
C ASP A 460 -9.80 -5.09 -1.85
N GLY A 461 -9.99 -6.16 -1.09
CA GLY A 461 -11.32 -6.58 -0.64
C GLY A 461 -11.91 -5.72 0.48
N GLY A 462 -11.23 -4.65 0.92
CA GLY A 462 -11.71 -3.72 1.94
C GLY A 462 -11.67 -4.29 3.35
N VAL A 463 -10.58 -4.97 3.75
CA VAL A 463 -10.43 -5.58 5.09
C VAL A 463 -10.66 -4.57 6.23
N THR A 464 -10.30 -3.30 6.00
CA THR A 464 -10.52 -2.15 6.89
C THR A 464 -11.99 -1.75 7.05
N MET A 465 -12.89 -2.27 6.22
CA MET A 465 -14.33 -1.97 6.15
C MET A 465 -15.19 -3.22 6.39
N ALA A 466 -14.68 -4.21 7.15
CA ALA A 466 -15.27 -5.53 7.34
C ALA A 466 -15.44 -6.36 6.04
N GLY A 467 -14.75 -5.96 4.97
CA GLY A 467 -14.53 -6.78 3.80
C GLY A 467 -13.47 -7.86 4.04
N LYS A 468 -13.07 -8.56 2.97
CA LYS A 468 -12.23 -9.76 3.06
C LYS A 468 -10.81 -9.49 2.58
N LEU A 469 -9.80 -9.93 3.31
CA LEU A 469 -8.43 -9.98 2.80
C LEU A 469 -8.34 -11.03 1.68
N LEU A 470 -8.03 -10.60 0.46
CA LEU A 470 -7.99 -11.47 -0.71
C LEU A 470 -6.58 -12.02 -0.95
N VAL A 471 -6.49 -13.35 -1.07
CA VAL A 471 -5.33 -14.08 -1.61
C VAL A 471 -5.86 -14.95 -2.75
N VAL A 472 -5.38 -14.72 -3.97
CA VAL A 472 -5.96 -15.32 -5.18
C VAL A 472 -4.86 -15.80 -6.13
N GLN A 473 -5.07 -16.97 -6.75
CA GLN A 473 -4.20 -17.51 -7.78
C GLN A 473 -4.47 -16.83 -9.14
N LEU A 474 -3.40 -16.49 -9.87
CA LEU A 474 -3.45 -16.00 -11.24
C LEU A 474 -2.97 -17.07 -12.25
N PRO A 475 -3.48 -17.03 -13.50
CA PRO A 475 -4.58 -16.20 -13.97
C PRO A 475 -5.91 -16.59 -13.31
N LEU A 476 -6.85 -15.65 -13.23
CA LEU A 476 -8.18 -15.95 -12.69
C LEU A 476 -8.87 -17.03 -13.54
N ASN A 477 -9.39 -18.06 -12.90
CA ASN A 477 -10.11 -19.17 -13.55
C ASN A 477 -11.45 -18.67 -14.13
N GLY A 478 -11.42 -18.04 -15.30
CA GLY A 478 -12.59 -17.36 -15.89
C GLY A 478 -12.34 -16.63 -17.21
N GLY A 479 -11.93 -17.37 -18.26
CA GLY A 479 -12.02 -16.96 -19.68
C GLY A 479 -10.70 -16.60 -20.38
N PRO A 480 -10.68 -16.43 -21.72
CA PRO A 480 -11.67 -16.84 -22.71
C PRO A 480 -11.28 -18.15 -23.44
N HIS A 481 -10.30 -18.89 -22.93
CA HIS A 481 -9.69 -20.07 -23.59
C HIS A 481 -10.06 -21.44 -22.99
N ALA A 482 -11.28 -21.56 -22.45
CA ALA A 482 -11.88 -22.82 -22.01
C ALA A 482 -12.97 -23.28 -22.98
#